data_AF-A0A329T663-F1
#
_entry.id   AF-A0A329T663-F1
#
_cell.length_a   1.000
_cell.length_b   1.000
_cell.length_c   1.000
_cell.angle_alpha   90.00
_cell.angle_beta   90.00
_cell.angle_gamma   90.00
#
_symmetry.space_group_name_H-M   'P 1'
#
loop_
_entity.id
_entity.type
_entity.pdbx_description
1 polymer ?
#
loop_
_entity_poly.entity_id
_entity_poly.type
_entity_poly.pdbx_seq_one_letter_code
_entity_poly.pdbx_strand_id
1 'polypeptide(L)'
;MFGHGRSKSRSQTDRELARRVRDVVPERINSALQKQPDSNCADQCLCHNVTRKRVAELVKQFSDGTMKTNAVYVLECQMKFVTQKVVREELRLQNDVPWIDDAQENNRLIYVGVSTVVPNRLWKHAVGNGDGANFTQMFPPTRLLSIQWFGRESDAYRAEELTAEILEEETHDGIYISQPG
;
A
#
# COMPACT_ATOMS: atom_id res chain seq x y z
N MET A 1 -2.57 27.93 37.93
CA MET A 1 -3.38 27.90 36.69
C MET A 1 -2.95 26.68 35.89
N PHE A 2 -3.68 25.55 36.00
CA PHE A 2 -3.41 24.35 35.20
C PHE A 2 -4.38 24.32 34.02
N GLY A 3 -3.88 24.69 32.84
CA GLY A 3 -4.63 24.68 31.60
C GLY A 3 -5.10 23.27 31.28
N HIS A 4 -6.39 23.03 31.39
CA HIS A 4 -7.04 21.82 30.91
C HIS A 4 -7.03 21.87 29.38
N GLY A 5 -5.99 21.31 28.76
CA GLY A 5 -5.99 21.03 27.33
C GLY A 5 -7.13 20.07 27.04
N ARG A 6 -8.20 20.55 26.40
CA ARG A 6 -9.31 19.72 25.96
C ARG A 6 -8.77 18.68 24.99
N SER A 7 -8.66 17.44 25.47
CA SER A 7 -8.42 16.26 24.64
C SER A 7 -9.48 16.23 23.54
N LYS A 8 -9.07 16.25 22.26
CA LYS A 8 -10.00 16.13 21.14
C LYS A 8 -10.68 14.76 21.19
N SER A 9 -11.96 14.69 20.83
CA SER A 9 -12.64 13.40 20.73
C SER A 9 -12.04 12.57 19.59
N ARG A 10 -12.02 11.24 19.76
CA ARG A 10 -11.54 10.28 18.76
C ARG A 10 -12.23 10.46 17.39
N SER A 11 -13.52 10.80 17.38
CA SER A 11 -14.26 11.09 16.15
C SER A 11 -13.77 12.34 15.42
N GLN A 12 -13.27 13.34 16.14
CA GLN A 12 -12.71 14.55 15.55
C GLN A 12 -11.31 14.30 14.97
N THR A 13 -10.50 13.47 15.64
CA THR A 13 -9.19 13.06 15.12
C THR A 13 -9.32 12.20 13.86
N ASP A 14 -10.30 11.29 13.81
CA ASP A 14 -10.55 10.45 12.64
C ASP A 14 -11.01 11.26 11.44
N ARG A 15 -11.90 12.25 11.62
CA ARG A 15 -12.30 13.17 10.55
C ARG A 15 -11.13 14.01 10.03
N GLU A 16 -10.28 14.49 10.93
CA GLU A 16 -9.07 15.23 10.55
C GLU A 16 -8.10 14.35 9.78
N LEU A 17 -7.94 13.09 10.18
CA LEU A 17 -7.10 12.10 9.51
C LEU A 17 -7.64 11.73 8.13
N ALA A 18 -8.93 11.40 8.03
CA ALA A 18 -9.58 11.05 6.77
C ALA A 18 -9.48 12.18 5.74
N ARG A 19 -9.71 13.43 6.16
CA ARG A 19 -9.49 14.59 5.29
C ARG A 19 -8.04 14.66 4.80
N ARG A 20 -7.07 14.43 5.68
CA ARG A 20 -5.65 14.47 5.33
C ARG A 20 -5.23 13.35 4.35
N VAL A 21 -5.93 12.22 4.37
CA VAL A 21 -5.77 11.14 3.38
C VAL A 21 -6.41 11.54 2.05
N ARG A 22 -7.67 12.00 2.06
CA ARG A 22 -8.40 12.46 0.85
C ARG A 22 -7.69 13.58 0.10
N ASP A 23 -7.07 14.51 0.82
CA ASP A 23 -6.40 15.66 0.19
C ASP A 23 -5.11 15.28 -0.56
N VAL A 24 -4.55 14.08 -0.32
CA VAL A 24 -3.18 13.74 -0.79
C VAL A 24 -3.13 12.44 -1.58
N VAL A 25 -3.80 11.40 -1.12
CA VAL A 25 -3.62 10.05 -1.67
C VAL A 25 -4.32 9.92 -3.04
N PRO A 26 -5.62 10.21 -3.19
CA PRO A 26 -6.33 10.01 -4.44
C PRO A 26 -5.72 10.75 -5.62
N GLU A 27 -5.32 12.01 -5.46
CA GLU A 27 -4.69 12.78 -6.54
C GLU A 27 -3.38 12.12 -7.02
N ARG A 28 -2.50 11.71 -6.09
CA ARG A 28 -1.25 11.03 -6.41
C ARG A 28 -1.49 9.70 -7.11
N ILE A 29 -2.43 8.91 -6.59
CA ILE A 29 -2.78 7.61 -7.14
C ILE A 29 -3.41 7.80 -8.53
N ASN A 30 -4.49 8.56 -8.67
CA ASN A 30 -5.17 8.78 -9.94
C ASN A 30 -4.23 9.34 -11.02
N SER A 31 -3.36 10.28 -10.67
CA SER A 31 -2.33 10.79 -11.59
C SER A 31 -1.33 9.72 -12.03
N ALA A 32 -0.92 8.83 -11.11
CA ALA A 32 -0.04 7.70 -11.42
C ALA A 32 -0.77 6.61 -12.22
N LEU A 33 -2.07 6.43 -11.98
CA LEU A 33 -2.91 5.47 -12.67
C LEU A 33 -3.23 5.89 -14.10
N GLN A 34 -3.39 7.18 -14.38
CA GLN A 34 -3.58 7.68 -15.76
C GLN A 34 -2.36 7.46 -16.66
N LYS A 35 -1.16 7.39 -16.08
CA LYS A 35 0.05 7.00 -16.81
C LYS A 35 -0.03 5.50 -17.07
N GLN A 36 -0.14 5.11 -18.34
CA GLN A 36 -0.02 3.70 -18.71
C GLN A 36 1.28 3.15 -18.12
N PRO A 37 1.27 1.92 -17.58
CA PRO A 37 2.51 1.27 -17.23
C PRO A 37 3.33 1.18 -18.52
N ASP A 38 4.45 1.90 -18.59
CA ASP A 38 5.37 1.79 -19.73
C ASP A 38 5.64 0.30 -19.93
N SER A 39 5.40 -0.19 -21.15
CA SER A 39 5.58 -1.60 -21.53
C SER A 39 7.00 -2.11 -21.26
N ASN A 40 7.94 -1.17 -21.08
CA ASN A 40 9.27 -1.41 -20.54
C ASN A 40 9.26 -1.07 -19.05
N CYS A 41 9.42 -2.09 -18.21
CA CYS A 41 9.62 -1.94 -16.77
C CYS A 41 10.66 -0.84 -16.48
N ALA A 42 10.22 0.34 -16.06
CA ALA A 42 11.14 1.44 -15.77
C ALA A 42 12.15 1.02 -14.70
N ASP A 43 13.34 1.63 -14.67
CA ASP A 43 14.35 1.39 -13.62
C ASP A 43 13.87 1.69 -12.19
N GLN A 44 12.63 2.15 -12.03
CA GLN A 44 11.95 2.38 -10.75
C GLN A 44 11.00 1.23 -10.38
N CYS A 45 10.87 0.20 -11.22
CA CYS A 45 9.97 -0.92 -10.98
C CYS A 45 10.49 -1.86 -9.88
N LEU A 46 9.58 -2.33 -9.03
CA LEU A 46 9.86 -3.22 -7.90
C LEU A 46 9.95 -4.71 -8.30
N CYS A 47 9.84 -5.05 -9.59
CA CYS A 47 9.82 -6.44 -10.04
C CYS A 47 11.13 -6.97 -10.65
N HIS A 48 12.17 -6.15 -10.82
CA HIS A 48 13.50 -6.61 -11.26
C HIS A 48 14.61 -5.93 -10.44
N ASN A 49 15.80 -6.55 -10.31
CA ASN A 49 16.99 -5.99 -9.64
C ASN A 49 16.72 -5.31 -8.27
N VAL A 50 15.97 -6.02 -7.41
CA VAL A 50 15.50 -5.50 -6.13
C VAL A 50 16.60 -5.66 -5.06
N THR A 51 17.34 -4.58 -4.80
CA THR A 51 18.30 -4.51 -3.69
C THR A 51 17.76 -3.63 -2.57
N ARG A 52 18.19 -3.89 -1.33
CA ARG A 52 17.84 -3.04 -0.17
C ARG A 52 18.20 -1.57 -0.41
N LYS A 53 19.36 -1.32 -1.04
CA LYS A 53 19.83 0.03 -1.38
C LYS A 53 18.89 0.73 -2.36
N ARG A 54 18.51 0.06 -3.46
CA ARG A 54 17.60 0.62 -4.46
C ARG A 54 16.21 0.91 -3.89
N VAL A 55 15.68 0.01 -3.06
CA VAL A 55 14.40 0.23 -2.38
C VAL A 55 14.48 1.43 -1.43
N ALA A 56 15.57 1.58 -0.68
CA ALA A 56 15.78 2.76 0.17
C ALA A 56 15.87 4.07 -0.64
N GLU A 57 16.55 4.05 -1.79
CA GLU A 57 16.62 5.19 -2.71
C GLU A 57 15.26 5.54 -3.31
N LEU A 58 14.44 4.52 -3.63
CA LEU A 58 13.06 4.72 -4.08
C LEU A 58 12.20 5.36 -2.97
N VAL A 59 12.24 4.82 -1.74
CA VAL A 59 11.51 5.39 -0.59
C VAL A 59 11.89 6.84 -0.34
N LYS A 60 13.19 7.18 -0.49
CA LYS A 60 13.69 8.54 -0.31
C LYS A 60 13.02 9.56 -1.25
N GLN A 61 12.60 9.16 -2.44
CA GLN A 61 11.88 10.03 -3.39
C GLN A 61 10.48 10.42 -2.90
N PHE A 62 9.91 9.63 -1.98
CA PHE A 62 8.60 9.86 -1.36
C PHE A 62 8.72 10.36 0.09
N SER A 63 9.93 10.65 0.56
CA SER A 63 10.15 11.25 1.88
C SER A 63 9.77 12.73 1.88
N ASP A 64 9.08 13.19 2.93
CA ASP A 64 8.71 14.59 3.12
C ASP A 64 9.75 15.39 3.95
N GLY A 65 10.92 14.79 4.21
CA GLY A 65 11.99 15.36 5.03
C GLY A 65 11.71 15.36 6.54
N THR A 66 10.58 14.78 6.98
CA THR A 66 10.26 14.69 8.41
C THR A 66 11.02 13.57 9.11
N MET A 67 11.17 13.68 10.43
CA MET A 67 11.78 12.64 11.28
C MET A 67 10.80 11.51 11.66
N LYS A 68 9.65 11.43 10.98
CA LYS A 68 8.61 10.44 11.27
C LYS A 68 9.02 9.09 10.67
N THR A 69 8.71 8.01 11.37
CA THR A 69 9.08 6.65 10.95
C THR A 69 7.89 5.78 10.57
N ASN A 70 6.69 6.06 11.12
CA ASN A 70 5.47 5.35 10.76
C ASN A 70 4.98 5.87 9.41
N ALA A 71 4.63 4.97 8.50
CA ALA A 71 4.14 5.36 7.19
C ALA A 71 3.12 4.38 6.62
N VAL A 72 2.13 4.93 5.93
CA VAL A 72 1.25 4.21 5.02
C VAL A 72 1.83 4.33 3.62
N TYR A 73 1.96 3.21 2.93
CA TYR A 73 2.44 3.15 1.55
C TYR A 73 1.40 2.48 0.67
N VAL A 74 1.37 2.88 -0.60
CA VAL A 74 0.47 2.33 -1.61
C VAL A 74 1.29 1.78 -2.76
N LEU A 75 1.05 0.53 -3.12
CA LEU A 75 1.73 -0.18 -4.19
C LEU A 75 0.75 -0.50 -5.31
N GLU A 76 1.23 -0.40 -6.54
CA GLU A 76 0.60 -1.08 -7.66
C GLU A 76 1.22 -2.48 -7.79
N CYS A 77 0.37 -3.48 -8.00
CA CYS A 77 0.78 -4.86 -8.13
C CYS A 77 0.59 -5.37 -9.56
N GLN A 78 1.42 -6.34 -9.92
CA GLN A 78 1.35 -7.02 -11.21
C GLN A 78 0.15 -7.96 -11.22
N MET A 79 -0.72 -7.75 -12.19
CA MET A 79 -1.77 -8.71 -12.50
C MET A 79 -1.16 -9.99 -13.08
N LYS A 80 -1.54 -11.14 -12.52
CA LYS A 80 -1.21 -12.46 -13.06
C LYS A 80 -2.35 -13.42 -12.76
N PHE A 81 -2.61 -14.36 -13.67
CA PHE A 81 -3.60 -15.40 -13.41
C PHE A 81 -2.96 -16.55 -12.63
N VAL A 82 -3.54 -16.85 -11.47
CA VAL A 82 -3.23 -17.97 -10.59
C VAL A 82 -4.50 -18.74 -10.27
N THR A 83 -4.35 -20.04 -10.04
CA THR A 83 -5.46 -20.88 -9.58
C THR A 83 -5.45 -20.93 -8.06
N GLN A 84 -6.62 -21.11 -7.44
CA GLN A 84 -6.75 -21.34 -6.00
C GLN A 84 -5.82 -22.47 -5.52
N LYS A 85 -5.62 -23.53 -6.32
CA LYS A 85 -4.69 -24.60 -6.02
C LYS A 85 -3.24 -24.10 -5.84
N VAL A 86 -2.74 -23.32 -6.79
CA VAL A 86 -1.38 -22.74 -6.72
C VAL A 86 -1.24 -21.83 -5.52
N VAL A 87 -2.26 -21.00 -5.24
CA VAL A 87 -2.27 -20.09 -4.10
C VAL A 87 -2.18 -20.85 -2.78
N ARG A 88 -2.96 -21.93 -2.61
CA ARG A 88 -2.91 -22.77 -1.42
C ARG A 88 -1.55 -23.42 -1.22
N GLU A 89 -0.93 -23.91 -2.30
CA GLU A 89 0.40 -24.54 -2.25
C GLU A 89 1.50 -23.52 -1.89
N GLU A 90 1.52 -22.38 -2.56
CA GLU A 90 2.51 -21.30 -2.36
C GLU A 90 2.41 -20.63 -0.99
N LEU A 91 1.18 -20.35 -0.54
CA LEU A 91 0.90 -19.67 0.73
C LEU A 91 0.66 -20.63 1.90
N ARG A 92 0.72 -21.95 1.66
CA ARG A 92 0.46 -23.01 2.65
C ARG A 92 -0.91 -22.87 3.33
N LEU A 93 -1.94 -22.51 2.56
CA LEU A 93 -3.30 -22.33 3.05
C LEU A 93 -4.08 -23.65 3.01
N GLN A 94 -4.96 -23.85 3.98
CA GLN A 94 -5.86 -25.01 4.04
C GLN A 94 -7.10 -24.84 3.16
N ASN A 95 -7.57 -23.60 2.99
CA ASN A 95 -8.81 -23.26 2.31
C ASN A 95 -8.56 -22.23 1.21
N ASP A 96 -9.52 -22.11 0.29
CA ASP A 96 -9.55 -21.07 -0.72
C ASP A 96 -9.73 -19.70 -0.10
N VAL A 97 -9.24 -18.70 -0.80
CA VAL A 97 -9.31 -17.30 -0.37
C VAL A 97 -10.11 -16.49 -1.40
N PRO A 98 -11.14 -15.74 -0.97
CA PRO A 98 -12.04 -15.05 -1.90
C PRO A 98 -11.34 -13.95 -2.70
N TRP A 99 -10.36 -13.28 -2.09
CA TRP A 99 -9.64 -12.16 -2.69
C TRP A 99 -8.84 -12.54 -3.95
N ILE A 100 -8.59 -13.82 -4.22
CA ILE A 100 -7.92 -14.24 -5.46
C ILE A 100 -8.81 -14.04 -6.67
N ASP A 101 -10.06 -14.49 -6.58
CA ASP A 101 -11.00 -14.40 -7.70
C ASP A 101 -11.38 -12.93 -7.90
N ASP A 102 -11.69 -12.22 -6.80
CA ASP A 102 -11.99 -10.78 -6.83
C ASP A 102 -10.85 -9.96 -7.45
N ALA A 103 -9.59 -10.23 -7.08
CA ALA A 103 -8.44 -9.54 -7.67
C ALA A 103 -8.35 -9.81 -9.18
N GLN A 104 -8.59 -11.04 -9.60
CA GLN A 104 -8.42 -11.45 -11.00
C GLN A 104 -9.51 -10.94 -11.95
N GLU A 105 -10.64 -10.48 -11.41
CA GLU A 105 -11.72 -9.83 -12.16
C GLU A 105 -11.44 -8.35 -12.46
N ASN A 106 -10.40 -7.78 -11.84
CA ASN A 106 -10.05 -6.37 -11.95
C ASN A 106 -8.89 -6.13 -12.93
N ASN A 107 -8.87 -4.95 -13.54
CA ASN A 107 -7.83 -4.55 -14.48
C ASN A 107 -6.51 -4.19 -13.79
N ARG A 108 -6.59 -3.70 -12.55
CA ARG A 108 -5.44 -3.24 -11.78
C ARG A 108 -5.56 -3.61 -10.32
N LEU A 109 -4.40 -3.82 -9.71
CA LEU A 109 -4.29 -4.27 -8.33
C LEU A 109 -3.52 -3.23 -7.52
N ILE A 110 -4.11 -2.79 -6.43
CA ILE A 110 -3.53 -1.84 -5.49
C ILE A 110 -3.41 -2.50 -4.13
N TYR A 111 -2.25 -2.35 -3.50
CA TYR A 111 -2.02 -2.80 -2.13
C TYR A 111 -1.68 -1.62 -1.23
N VAL A 112 -2.43 -1.48 -0.14
CA VAL A 112 -2.17 -0.50 0.92
C VAL A 112 -1.50 -1.23 2.08
N GLY A 113 -0.44 -0.65 2.63
CA GLY A 113 0.29 -1.24 3.75
C GLY A 113 0.84 -0.19 4.72
N VAL A 114 1.01 -0.56 5.98
CA VAL A 114 1.65 0.26 7.02
C VAL A 114 2.99 -0.32 7.49
N SER A 115 3.97 0.54 7.79
CA SER A 115 5.23 0.11 8.40
C SER A 115 5.97 1.23 9.11
N THR A 116 6.77 0.86 10.12
CA THR A 116 7.75 1.73 10.78
C THR A 116 9.15 1.67 10.13
N VAL A 117 9.39 0.68 9.26
CA VAL A 117 10.65 0.47 8.54
C VAL A 117 10.35 0.20 7.06
N VAL A 118 9.76 1.21 6.40
CA VAL A 118 9.23 1.11 5.03
C VAL A 118 10.23 0.50 4.03
N PRO A 119 11.53 0.90 3.98
CA PRO A 119 12.46 0.30 3.02
C PRO A 119 12.61 -1.22 3.17
N ASN A 120 12.65 -1.71 4.41
CA ASN A 120 12.76 -3.14 4.66
C ASN A 120 11.46 -3.87 4.31
N ARG A 121 10.31 -3.27 4.63
CA ARG A 121 9.00 -3.85 4.32
C ARG A 121 8.75 -3.92 2.81
N LEU A 122 9.03 -2.86 2.07
CA LEU A 122 8.93 -2.84 0.60
C LEU A 122 9.88 -3.83 -0.04
N TRP A 123 11.11 -3.96 0.47
CA TRP A 123 12.05 -4.96 -0.01
C TRP A 123 11.50 -6.38 0.17
N LYS A 124 10.90 -6.68 1.33
CA LYS A 124 10.23 -7.98 1.58
C LYS A 124 9.08 -8.27 0.62
N HIS A 125 8.24 -7.27 0.33
CA HIS A 125 7.17 -7.42 -0.67
C HIS A 125 7.74 -7.72 -2.06
N ALA A 126 8.78 -7.00 -2.47
CA ALA A 126 9.36 -7.08 -3.80
C ALA A 126 10.15 -8.38 -4.05
N VAL A 127 10.80 -8.96 -3.04
CA VAL A 127 11.53 -10.25 -3.21
C VAL A 127 10.62 -11.47 -3.20
N GLY A 128 9.37 -11.38 -2.70
CA GLY A 128 8.38 -12.45 -2.80
C GLY A 128 8.66 -13.71 -1.97
N ASN A 129 9.65 -13.71 -1.07
CA ASN A 129 10.09 -14.90 -0.32
C ASN A 129 9.23 -15.22 0.93
N GLY A 130 7.93 -14.93 0.92
CA GLY A 130 7.03 -15.19 2.07
C GLY A 130 7.13 -14.21 3.24
N ASP A 131 8.12 -13.31 3.25
CA ASP A 131 8.27 -12.27 4.28
C ASP A 131 7.41 -11.01 4.04
N GLY A 132 6.76 -10.93 2.87
CA GLY A 132 5.81 -9.88 2.49
C GLY A 132 4.40 -10.12 3.02
N ALA A 133 3.40 -9.61 2.32
CA ALA A 133 2.00 -10.00 2.54
C ALA A 133 1.61 -11.10 1.55
N ASN A 134 0.69 -11.99 1.95
CA ASN A 134 0.13 -13.04 1.11
C ASN A 134 -0.34 -12.49 -0.26
N PHE A 135 -1.03 -11.35 -0.25
CA PHE A 135 -1.47 -10.67 -1.46
C PHE A 135 -0.28 -10.33 -2.37
N THR A 136 0.73 -9.64 -1.86
CA THR A 136 1.91 -9.23 -2.66
C THR A 136 2.82 -10.40 -3.07
N GLN A 137 2.72 -11.56 -2.42
CA GLN A 137 3.39 -12.76 -2.87
C GLN A 137 2.70 -13.32 -4.12
N MET A 138 1.37 -13.29 -4.15
CA MET A 138 0.59 -13.70 -5.33
C MET A 138 0.59 -12.64 -6.43
N PHE A 139 0.55 -11.36 -6.08
CA PHE A 139 0.57 -10.24 -7.01
C PHE A 139 1.75 -9.32 -6.67
N PRO A 140 2.96 -9.61 -7.21
CA PRO A 140 4.17 -8.88 -6.87
C PRO A 140 4.04 -7.37 -7.15
N PRO A 141 4.59 -6.50 -6.29
CA PRO A 141 4.53 -5.07 -6.52
C PRO A 141 5.35 -4.68 -7.76
N THR A 142 4.78 -3.83 -8.60
CA THR A 142 5.45 -3.24 -9.77
C THR A 142 5.93 -1.83 -9.47
N ARG A 143 5.15 -1.05 -8.71
CA ARG A 143 5.42 0.38 -8.50
C ARG A 143 5.01 0.84 -7.11
N LEU A 144 5.81 1.71 -6.51
CA LEU A 144 5.43 2.50 -5.34
C LEU A 144 4.68 3.75 -5.81
N LEU A 145 3.43 3.92 -5.37
CA LEU A 145 2.57 5.03 -5.82
C LEU A 145 2.53 6.19 -4.83
N SER A 146 2.57 5.90 -3.53
CA SER A 146 2.53 6.93 -2.49
C SER A 146 3.15 6.43 -1.18
N ILE A 147 3.71 7.37 -0.41
CA ILE A 147 4.02 7.20 1.02
C ILE A 147 3.48 8.43 1.77
N GLN A 148 2.82 8.19 2.90
CA GLN A 148 2.42 9.23 3.83
C GLN A 148 2.97 8.93 5.23
N TRP A 149 3.61 9.91 5.85
CA TRP A 149 4.34 9.76 7.12
C TRP A 149 3.57 10.30 8.32
N PHE A 150 3.51 9.50 9.39
CA PHE A 150 2.74 9.74 10.60
C PHE A 150 3.64 9.75 11.85
N GLY A 151 3.33 10.67 12.77
CA GLY A 151 4.09 10.80 14.02
C GLY A 151 3.76 9.71 15.04
N ARG A 152 2.56 9.12 14.96
CA ARG A 152 2.08 8.08 15.86
C ARG A 152 1.74 6.83 15.06
N GLU A 153 2.05 5.68 15.64
CA GLU A 153 1.72 4.37 15.09
C GLU A 153 0.19 4.19 14.96
N SER A 154 -0.58 4.57 15.99
CA SER A 154 -2.04 4.51 15.97
C SER A 154 -2.67 5.28 14.81
N ASP A 155 -2.10 6.43 14.48
CA ASP A 155 -2.59 7.27 13.38
C ASP A 155 -2.25 6.63 12.04
N ALA A 156 -1.10 5.94 11.94
CA ALA A 156 -0.69 5.24 10.72
C ALA A 156 -1.58 4.03 10.43
N TYR A 157 -1.89 3.20 11.44
CA TYR A 157 -2.82 2.08 11.30
C TYR A 157 -4.22 2.56 10.94
N ARG A 158 -4.74 3.59 11.62
CA ARG A 158 -6.06 4.14 11.24
C ARG A 158 -6.05 4.77 9.85
N ALA A 159 -4.93 5.37 9.44
CA ALA A 159 -4.80 5.92 8.09
C ALA A 159 -4.67 4.84 7.02
N GLU A 160 -4.14 3.65 7.32
CA GLU A 160 -4.12 2.50 6.39
C GLU A 160 -5.55 2.11 6.01
N GLU A 161 -6.40 1.87 7.01
CA GLU A 161 -7.83 1.56 6.83
C GLU A 161 -8.55 2.62 6.01
N LEU A 162 -8.41 3.89 6.42
CA LEU A 162 -9.02 5.02 5.73
C LEU A 162 -8.49 5.17 4.29
N THR A 163 -7.22 4.85 4.05
CA THR A 163 -6.63 4.93 2.71
C THR A 163 -7.24 3.90 1.79
N ALA A 164 -7.44 2.66 2.25
CA ALA A 164 -8.13 1.65 1.47
C ALA A 164 -9.58 2.04 1.18
N GLU A 165 -10.34 2.44 2.21
CA GLU A 165 -11.74 2.88 2.07
C GLU A 165 -11.87 4.05 1.07
N ILE A 166 -11.03 5.08 1.20
CA ILE A 166 -11.07 6.25 0.31
C ILE A 166 -10.69 5.86 -1.12
N LEU A 167 -9.71 4.97 -1.30
CA LEU A 167 -9.36 4.51 -2.64
C LEU A 167 -10.49 3.69 -3.26
N GLU A 168 -11.21 2.89 -2.49
CA GLU A 168 -12.40 2.16 -2.97
C GLU A 168 -13.52 3.13 -3.39
N GLU A 169 -13.70 4.22 -2.65
CA GLU A 169 -14.68 5.26 -2.96
C GLU A 169 -14.31 6.10 -4.20
N GLU A 170 -13.03 6.45 -4.36
CA GLU A 170 -12.58 7.47 -5.31
C GLU A 170 -11.91 6.92 -6.58
N THR A 171 -11.59 5.63 -6.62
CA THR A 171 -11.04 4.99 -7.83
C THR A 171 -12.15 4.33 -8.65
N HIS A 172 -11.94 4.27 -9.97
CA HIS A 172 -12.97 3.82 -10.93
C HIS A 172 -13.11 2.30 -10.96
N ASP A 173 -14.22 1.82 -11.54
CA ASP A 173 -14.47 0.40 -11.83
C ASP A 173 -13.25 -0.29 -12.46
N GLY A 174 -12.92 -1.49 -11.94
CA GLY A 174 -11.82 -2.31 -12.42
C GLY A 174 -10.49 -2.14 -11.68
N ILE A 175 -10.49 -1.51 -10.49
CA ILE A 175 -9.35 -1.47 -9.58
C ILE A 175 -9.70 -2.28 -8.33
N TYR A 176 -8.92 -3.33 -8.06
CA TYR A 176 -8.99 -4.06 -6.80
C TYR A 176 -8.04 -3.47 -5.77
N ILE A 177 -8.53 -3.22 -4.57
CA ILE A 177 -7.75 -2.69 -3.46
C ILE A 177 -7.63 -3.76 -2.38
N SER A 178 -6.40 -4.04 -1.98
CA SER A 178 -6.09 -4.96 -0.89
C SER A 178 -5.40 -4.22 0.24
N GLN A 179 -5.82 -4.51 1.46
CA GLN A 179 -5.13 -4.11 2.68
C GLN A 179 -4.97 -5.34 3.59
N PRO A 180 -3.90 -5.42 4.39
CA PRO A 180 -3.81 -6.43 5.43
C PRO A 180 -4.91 -6.15 6.47
N GLY A 181 -5.86 -7.08 6.61
CA GLY A 181 -6.90 -7.04 7.64
C GLY A 181 -6.36 -7.27 9.04
#